data_AF-A0A535MTJ1-F1
#
_entry.id   AF-A0A535MTJ1-F1
#
_cell.length_a   1.000
_cell.length_b   1.000
_cell.length_c   1.000
_cell.angle_alpha   90.00
_cell.angle_beta   90.00
_cell.angle_gamma   90.00
#
_symmetry.space_group_name_H-M   'P 1'
#
loop_
_entity.id
_entity.type
_entity.pdbx_description
1 polymer ?
#
loop_
_entity_poly.entity_id
_entity_poly.type
_entity_poly.pdbx_seq_one_letter_code
_entity_poly.pdbx_strand_id
1 'polypeptide(L)'
;GLLPYVVSKFGIAGLTEALAAEGRPHGIRSVCLAPGAVDTDLLKRALPQLRAGVSPEEVARLIVFLAGETAAPLNGLTIPLMSNLAG
;
A
#
# COMPACT_ATOMS: atom_id res chain seq x y z
N GLY A 1 18.65 -9.64 -4.34
CA GLY A 1 18.23 -8.96 -5.58
C GLY A 1 17.12 -7.97 -5.31
N LEU A 2 17.44 -6.80 -4.77
CA LEU A 2 16.46 -5.75 -4.45
C LEU A 2 15.94 -5.04 -5.70
N LEU A 3 16.72 -4.99 -6.78
CA LEU A 3 16.37 -4.28 -8.01
C LEU A 3 15.02 -4.74 -8.62
N PRO A 4 14.77 -6.04 -8.87
CA PRO A 4 13.46 -6.49 -9.37
C PRO A 4 12.31 -6.17 -8.42
N TYR A 5 12.54 -6.27 -7.11
CA TYR A 5 11.53 -5.95 -6.10
C TYR A 5 11.19 -4.45 -6.11
N VAL A 6 12.20 -3.58 -6.09
CA VAL A 6 12.03 -2.13 -6.14
C VAL A 6 11.32 -1.71 -7.42
N VAL A 7 11.78 -2.20 -8.59
CA VAL A 7 11.15 -1.90 -9.88
C VAL A 7 9.68 -2.34 -9.90
N SER A 8 9.39 -3.58 -9.48
CA SER A 8 8.01 -4.07 -9.47
C SER A 8 7.11 -3.29 -8.52
N LYS A 9 7.58 -2.89 -7.33
CA LYS A 9 6.80 -2.11 -6.36
C LYS A 9 6.61 -0.65 -6.78
N PHE A 10 7.60 -0.02 -7.41
CA PHE A 10 7.41 1.29 -8.04
C PHE A 10 6.43 1.24 -9.22
N GLY A 11 6.43 0.14 -9.99
CA GLY A 11 5.48 -0.08 -11.08
C GLY A 11 4.01 -0.07 -10.61
N ILE A 12 3.72 -0.50 -9.38
CA ILE A 12 2.37 -0.45 -8.81
C ILE A 12 1.86 0.99 -8.68
N ALA A 13 2.73 1.98 -8.40
CA ALA A 13 2.34 3.37 -8.31
C ALA A 13 1.84 3.90 -9.67
N GLY A 14 2.62 3.68 -10.74
CA GLY A 14 2.22 4.07 -12.10
C GLY A 14 0.99 3.30 -12.59
N LEU A 15 0.88 2.01 -12.27
CA LEU A 15 -0.33 1.22 -12.56
C LEU A 15 -1.57 1.80 -11.87
N THR A 16 -1.42 2.28 -10.64
CA THR A 16 -2.53 2.88 -9.87
C THR A 16 -3.04 4.15 -10.55
N GLU A 17 -2.15 5.02 -11.01
CA GLU A 17 -2.50 6.23 -11.75
C GLU A 17 -3.19 5.90 -13.08
N ALA A 18 -2.65 4.95 -13.85
CA ALA A 18 -3.25 4.52 -15.12
C ALA A 18 -4.65 3.94 -14.92
N LEU A 19 -4.81 3.01 -13.97
CA LEU A 19 -6.12 2.41 -13.65
C LEU A 19 -7.13 3.45 -13.15
N ALA A 20 -6.68 4.46 -12.41
CA ALA A 20 -7.55 5.54 -11.96
C ALA A 20 -8.07 6.40 -13.13
N ALA A 21 -7.23 6.64 -14.14
CA ALA A 21 -7.61 7.39 -15.34
C ALA A 21 -8.56 6.57 -16.24
N GLU A 22 -8.21 5.31 -16.53
CA GLU A 22 -8.98 4.41 -17.38
C GLU A 22 -10.28 3.92 -16.73
N GLY A 23 -10.30 3.76 -15.40
CA GLY A 23 -11.46 3.32 -14.63
C GLY A 23 -12.51 4.40 -14.41
N ARG A 24 -12.14 5.69 -14.53
CA ARG A 24 -13.02 6.82 -14.22
C ARG A 24 -14.34 6.82 -14.99
N PRO A 25 -14.38 6.55 -16.31
CA PRO A 25 -15.64 6.46 -17.07
C PRO A 25 -16.57 5.34 -16.60
N HIS A 26 -16.03 4.36 -15.87
CA HIS A 26 -16.75 3.20 -15.34
C HIS A 26 -17.11 3.35 -13.85
N GLY A 27 -16.82 4.50 -13.24
CA GLY A 27 -17.00 4.70 -11.80
C GLY A 27 -16.04 3.88 -10.93
N ILE A 28 -14.94 3.38 -11.50
CA ILE A 28 -13.92 2.61 -10.79
C ILE A 28 -12.83 3.57 -10.29
N ARG A 29 -12.41 3.37 -9.03
CA ARG A 29 -11.28 4.07 -8.41
C ARG A 29 -10.11 3.12 -8.19
N SER A 30 -8.90 3.66 -8.20
CA SER A 30 -7.67 2.93 -7.87
C SER A 30 -6.86 3.72 -6.86
N VAL A 31 -6.45 3.08 -5.77
CA VAL A 31 -5.60 3.67 -4.72
C VAL A 31 -4.59 2.62 -4.29
N CYS A 32 -3.32 3.02 -4.17
CA CYS A 32 -2.26 2.16 -3.69
C CYS A 32 -1.96 2.47 -2.23
N LEU A 33 -2.06 1.46 -1.36
CA LEU A 33 -1.55 1.54 0.00
C LEU A 33 -0.13 0.97 0.02
N ALA A 34 0.84 1.81 0.41
CA ALA A 34 2.24 1.44 0.48
C ALA A 34 2.69 1.33 1.95
N PRO A 35 2.50 0.16 2.58
CA PRO A 35 2.99 -0.06 3.93
C PRO A 35 4.51 -0.16 3.99
N GLY A 36 5.07 0.32 5.09
CA GLY A 36 6.40 -0.06 5.56
C GLY A 36 6.35 -1.41 6.26
N ALA A 37 6.89 -1.49 7.49
CA ALA A 37 6.96 -2.71 8.26
C ALA A 37 5.59 -3.11 8.86
N VAL A 38 5.06 -4.25 8.42
CA VAL A 38 3.84 -4.87 8.94
C VAL A 38 4.20 -6.17 9.66
N ASP A 39 3.60 -6.43 10.84
CA ASP A 39 3.87 -7.62 11.65
C ASP A 39 3.38 -8.90 10.94
N THR A 40 4.22 -9.44 10.08
CA THR A 40 3.95 -10.60 9.24
C THR A 40 5.13 -11.57 9.29
N ASP A 41 4.86 -12.85 9.02
CA ASP A 41 5.93 -13.85 8.91
C ASP A 41 6.93 -13.51 7.79
N LEU A 42 6.46 -12.83 6.73
CA LEU A 42 7.32 -12.34 5.67
C LEU A 42 8.36 -11.35 6.21
N LEU A 43 7.93 -10.34 6.99
CA LEU A 43 8.84 -9.37 7.58
C LEU A 43 9.84 -10.05 8.53
N LYS A 44 9.35 -10.93 9.42
CA LYS A 44 10.19 -11.65 10.39
C LYS A 44 11.29 -12.47 9.71
N ARG A 45 11.00 -13.06 8.55
CA ARG A 45 11.96 -13.85 7.76
C ARG A 45 12.90 -12.97 6.93
N ALA A 46 12.39 -11.90 6.33
CA ALA A 46 13.17 -11.06 5.41
C ALA A 46 14.07 -10.05 6.13
N LEU A 47 13.61 -9.48 7.24
CA LEU A 47 14.26 -8.41 7.99
C LEU A 47 14.02 -8.58 9.50
N PRO A 48 14.59 -9.61 10.16
CA PRO A 48 14.31 -9.95 11.56
C PRO A 48 14.61 -8.82 12.57
N GLN A 49 15.50 -7.90 12.20
CA GLN A 49 15.87 -6.72 13.01
C GLN A 49 14.88 -5.56 12.89
N LEU A 50 14.02 -5.55 11.87
CA LEU A 50 13.06 -4.46 11.64
C LEU A 50 11.78 -4.72 12.43
N ARG A 51 11.38 -3.75 13.26
CA ARG A 51 10.13 -3.83 14.03
C ARG A 51 8.99 -3.16 13.27
N ALA A 52 7.87 -3.87 13.16
CA ALA A 52 6.63 -3.35 12.61
C ALA A 52 5.93 -2.43 13.61
N GLY A 53 5.43 -1.30 13.12
CA GLY A 53 4.59 -0.36 13.86
C GLY A 53 3.10 -0.55 13.59
N VAL A 54 2.74 -1.47 12.69
CA VAL A 54 1.34 -1.80 12.38
C VAL A 54 1.15 -3.31 12.25
N SER A 55 -0.02 -3.76 12.67
CA SER A 55 -0.54 -5.12 12.49
C SER A 55 -1.20 -5.30 11.11
N PRO A 56 -1.31 -6.55 10.61
CA PRO A 56 -2.11 -6.86 9.43
C PRO A 56 -3.56 -6.37 9.53
N GLU A 57 -4.16 -6.44 10.71
CA GLU A 57 -5.54 -6.02 10.97
C GLU A 57 -5.71 -4.50 10.84
N GLU A 58 -4.71 -3.70 11.23
CA GLU A 58 -4.71 -2.25 11.00
C GLU A 58 -4.63 -1.92 9.51
N VAL A 59 -3.77 -2.61 8.77
CA VAL A 59 -3.69 -2.48 7.30
C VAL A 59 -5.01 -2.86 6.65
N ALA A 60 -5.65 -3.95 7.09
CA ALA A 60 -6.95 -4.37 6.59
C ALA A 60 -8.04 -3.32 6.82
N ARG A 61 -8.08 -2.70 8.01
CA ARG A 61 -9.03 -1.60 8.30
C ARG A 61 -8.83 -0.40 7.38
N LEU A 62 -7.57 -0.06 7.06
CA LEU A 62 -7.28 1.01 6.10
C LEU A 62 -7.74 0.65 4.69
N ILE A 63 -7.54 -0.60 4.24
CA ILE A 63 -8.04 -1.06 2.93
C ILE A 63 -9.57 -0.95 2.87
N VAL A 64 -10.28 -1.38 3.93
CA VAL A 64 -11.75 -1.25 4.02
C VAL A 64 -12.17 0.22 3.97
N PHE A 65 -11.47 1.12 4.68
CA PHE A 65 -11.73 2.56 4.60
C PHE A 65 -11.55 3.10 3.17
N LEU A 66 -10.46 2.75 2.49
CA LEU A 66 -10.17 3.21 1.13
C LEU A 66 -11.20 2.71 0.09
N ALA A 67 -11.78 1.54 0.33
CA ALA A 67 -12.86 0.98 -0.48
C ALA A 67 -14.21 1.69 -0.23
N GLY A 68 -14.41 2.28 0.95
CA GLY A 68 -15.66 2.94 1.35
C GLY A 68 -15.92 4.29 0.66
N GLU A 69 -17.16 4.76 0.76
CA GLU A 69 -17.61 6.02 0.16
C GLU A 69 -16.95 7.26 0.76
N THR A 70 -16.59 7.21 2.05
CA THR A 70 -15.89 8.32 2.73
C THR A 70 -14.53 8.61 2.10
N ALA A 71 -13.92 7.63 1.45
CA ALA A 71 -12.66 7.77 0.72
C ALA A 71 -12.87 8.04 -0.79
N ALA A 72 -14.09 8.33 -1.26
CA ALA A 72 -14.38 8.56 -2.67
C ALA A 72 -13.52 9.63 -3.36
N PRO A 73 -13.11 10.74 -2.69
CA PRO A 73 -12.19 11.72 -3.28
C PRO A 73 -10.77 11.17 -3.55
N LEU A 74 -10.39 10.06 -2.92
CA LEU A 74 -9.08 9.44 -3.09
C LEU A 74 -9.10 8.55 -4.34
N ASN A 75 -8.35 8.95 -5.37
CA ASN A 75 -8.19 8.22 -6.62
C ASN A 75 -6.84 8.53 -7.28
N GLY A 76 -6.16 7.52 -7.81
CA GLY A 76 -4.91 7.65 -8.55
C GLY A 76 -3.70 8.04 -7.70
N LEU A 77 -3.72 7.78 -6.39
CA LEU A 77 -2.62 8.14 -5.49
C LEU A 77 -2.06 6.94 -4.73
N THR A 78 -0.79 7.06 -4.35
CA THR A 78 -0.11 6.15 -3.43
C THR A 78 -0.07 6.77 -2.04
N ILE A 79 -0.57 6.04 -1.04
CA ILE A 79 -0.59 6.44 0.36
C ILE A 79 0.52 5.68 1.09
N PRO A 80 1.63 6.35 1.44
CA PRO A 80 2.68 5.72 2.23
C PRO A 80 2.25 5.61 3.70
N LEU A 81 2.47 4.44 4.33
CA LEU A 81 2.34 4.27 5.78
C LEU A 81 3.73 4.22 6.41
N MET A 82 4.07 5.25 7.17
CA MET A 82 5.27 5.28 8.00
C MET A 82 5.08 4.33 9.19
N SER A 83 5.36 3.05 8.96
CA SER A 83 5.11 1.93 9.88
C SER A 83 6.39 1.23 10.32
N ASN A 84 7.55 1.75 9.95
CA ASN A 84 8.82 1.28 10.49
C ASN A 84 9.02 1.93 11.85
N LEU A 85 9.09 1.13 12.92
CA LEU A 85 9.52 1.66 14.21
C LEU A 85 11.04 1.85 14.15
N ALA A 86 11.49 3.08 14.39
CA ALA A 86 12.90 3.31 14.68
C ALA A 86 13.24 2.58 15.99
N GLY A 87 14.38 1.87 15.99
CA GLY A 87 14.96 1.30 17.20
C GLY A 87 15.51 2.39 18.11
#